data_AF-A0A9X2K9D1-F1
#
_entry.id   AF-A0A9X2K9D1-F1
#
_cell.length_a   1.000
_cell.length_b   1.000
_cell.length_c   1.000
_cell.angle_alpha   90.00
_cell.angle_beta   90.00
_cell.angle_gamma   90.00
#
_symmetry.space_group_name_H-M   'P 1'
#
loop_
_entity.id
_entity.type
_entity.pdbx_description
1 polymer ?
#
loop_
_entity_poly.entity_id
_entity_poly.type
_entity_poly.pdbx_seq_one_letter_code
_entity_poly.pdbx_strand_id
1 'polypeptide(L)'
;MRGRDAALDGIRAIAALGVWLLHVGSNTGVMYREGMLPWMMSRLGIAVPIFFLLSGLLLYRPWARAVIEDTPRPQPLRYLWRRVLRVMPVYWLVTALALWAWSPFDWTGWLKWMSLTQNFFPGDPTPDGLYQMWTLPIEMSFYVVLPILAWLLHRFARGGNRPVRLLGGIAVLPVISLAVVAAARLFEQPQLALLLPYHLIFFACGMAMAVLSVWIGHSRVIDSLAPQLLVLAGLLYVVLSTGLAGPRTLALPTLSQSLLRVSLEAAVAVLLVAPFALASRPGSLRNQVLGNPVIAYLGRISYSFFLWHAPVITLQMKLTGAQPFQGDFASVAVVSFVVTMLLSVGSYHLIEASALKLSGHRSAPALPPGAPAPLPAAPAP
;
A
#
# COMPACT_ATOMS: atom_id res chain seq x y z
N MET A 1 0.63 -15.58 17.93
CA MET A 1 0.47 -14.50 16.92
C MET A 1 -0.96 -13.95 16.99
N ARG A 2 -1.22 -12.90 17.79
CA ARG A 2 -2.53 -12.24 17.86
C ARG A 2 -2.52 -11.04 16.88
N GLY A 3 -3.50 -10.95 15.98
CA GLY A 3 -3.88 -9.68 15.30
C GLY A 3 -3.38 -9.41 13.87
N ARG A 4 -3.26 -10.41 12.98
CA ARG A 4 -3.17 -10.14 11.52
C ARG A 4 -4.48 -10.53 10.84
N ASP A 5 -5.05 -9.60 10.09
CA ASP A 5 -6.26 -9.81 9.28
C ASP A 5 -5.88 -10.56 8.01
N ALA A 6 -5.90 -11.90 8.06
CA ALA A 6 -5.45 -12.77 6.96
C ALA A 6 -6.11 -12.45 5.61
N ALA A 7 -7.40 -12.09 5.60
CA ALA A 7 -8.08 -11.70 4.38
C ALA A 7 -7.56 -10.39 3.77
N LEU A 8 -7.15 -9.41 4.59
CA LEU A 8 -6.52 -8.18 4.11
C LEU A 8 -5.12 -8.44 3.56
N ASP A 9 -4.40 -9.42 4.11
CA ASP A 9 -3.16 -9.91 3.50
C ASP A 9 -3.45 -10.58 2.14
N GLY A 10 -4.56 -11.30 2.00
CA GLY A 10 -4.99 -11.82 0.71
C GLY A 10 -5.28 -10.75 -0.35
N ILE A 11 -5.89 -9.63 0.05
CA ILE A 11 -6.08 -8.48 -0.86
C ILE A 11 -4.72 -7.92 -1.31
N ARG A 12 -3.72 -7.85 -0.41
CA ARG A 12 -2.35 -7.44 -0.80
C ARG A 12 -1.72 -8.37 -1.81
N ALA A 13 -1.93 -9.69 -1.68
CA ALA A 13 -1.43 -10.67 -2.64
C ALA A 13 -2.00 -10.39 -4.04
N ILE A 14 -3.33 -10.23 -4.13
CA ILE A 14 -4.01 -9.92 -5.39
C ILE A 14 -3.53 -8.59 -5.97
N ALA A 15 -3.38 -7.55 -5.14
CA ALA A 15 -2.88 -6.26 -5.59
C ALA A 15 -1.44 -6.36 -6.14
N ALA A 16 -0.53 -7.09 -5.48
CA ALA A 16 0.83 -7.30 -5.97
C ALA A 16 0.85 -8.05 -7.31
N LEU A 17 0.00 -9.07 -7.48
CA LEU A 17 -0.18 -9.76 -8.76
C LEU A 17 -0.73 -8.82 -9.84
N GLY A 18 -1.66 -7.93 -9.49
CA GLY A 18 -2.17 -6.90 -10.40
C GLY A 18 -1.07 -5.98 -10.92
N VAL A 19 -0.20 -5.46 -10.02
CA VAL A 19 0.95 -4.62 -10.42
C VAL A 19 1.91 -5.39 -11.34
N TRP A 20 2.24 -6.63 -10.99
CA TRP A 20 3.11 -7.44 -11.84
C TRP A 20 2.50 -7.69 -13.23
N LEU A 21 1.21 -8.06 -13.28
CA LEU A 21 0.53 -8.33 -14.54
C LEU A 21 0.38 -7.08 -15.41
N LEU A 22 0.13 -5.92 -14.80
CA LEU A 22 0.21 -4.61 -15.47
C LEU A 22 1.58 -4.45 -16.14
N HIS A 23 2.65 -4.70 -15.39
CA HIS A 23 4.00 -4.47 -15.90
C HIS A 23 4.41 -5.47 -16.97
N VAL A 24 4.04 -6.74 -16.85
CA VAL A 24 4.21 -7.72 -17.94
C VAL A 24 3.44 -7.26 -19.18
N GLY A 25 2.17 -6.87 -19.02
CA GLY A 25 1.32 -6.38 -20.10
C GLY A 25 1.85 -5.10 -20.77
N SER A 26 2.43 -4.20 -19.98
CA SER A 26 3.06 -2.97 -20.48
C SER A 26 4.33 -3.28 -21.25
N ASN A 27 5.25 -4.06 -20.68
CA ASN A 27 6.56 -4.35 -21.27
C ASN A 27 6.47 -5.20 -22.53
N THR A 28 5.47 -6.08 -22.64
CA THR A 28 5.22 -6.91 -23.84
C THR A 28 4.26 -6.27 -24.84
N GLY A 29 3.71 -5.10 -24.51
CA GLY A 29 2.79 -4.34 -25.35
C GLY A 29 1.35 -4.88 -25.40
N VAL A 30 1.05 -6.01 -24.76
CA VAL A 30 -0.29 -6.63 -24.78
C VAL A 30 -1.38 -5.68 -24.28
N MET A 31 -1.11 -4.86 -23.27
CA MET A 31 -2.12 -3.95 -22.73
C MET A 31 -2.52 -2.80 -23.68
N TYR A 32 -1.78 -2.58 -24.77
CA TYR A 32 -2.09 -1.58 -25.79
C TYR A 32 -2.89 -2.12 -26.98
N ARG A 33 -3.11 -3.44 -27.04
CA ARG A 33 -3.91 -4.09 -28.09
C ARG A 33 -5.39 -3.72 -27.99
N GLU A 34 -6.16 -4.05 -29.03
CA GLU A 34 -7.61 -3.83 -29.05
C GLU A 34 -8.37 -4.79 -28.13
N GLY A 35 -9.57 -4.39 -27.71
CA GLY A 35 -10.47 -5.19 -26.88
C GLY A 35 -10.42 -4.88 -25.38
N MET A 36 -11.43 -5.39 -24.67
CA MET A 36 -11.67 -5.09 -23.25
C MET A 36 -10.58 -5.67 -22.33
N LEU A 37 -10.03 -6.84 -22.65
CA LEU A 37 -9.00 -7.47 -21.82
C LEU A 37 -7.71 -6.62 -21.70
N PRO A 38 -7.09 -6.12 -22.80
CA PRO A 38 -6.00 -5.15 -22.71
C PRO A 38 -6.34 -3.89 -21.92
N TRP A 39 -7.55 -3.36 -22.10
CA TRP A 39 -8.05 -2.21 -21.35
C TRP A 39 -8.10 -2.47 -19.84
N MET A 40 -8.69 -3.59 -19.44
CA MET A 40 -8.70 -4.03 -18.05
C MET A 40 -7.28 -4.24 -17.52
N MET A 41 -6.39 -4.85 -18.29
CA MET A 41 -5.00 -5.05 -17.89
C MET A 41 -4.29 -3.71 -17.63
N SER A 42 -4.52 -2.69 -18.47
CA SER A 42 -3.94 -1.35 -18.32
C SER A 42 -4.40 -0.61 -17.05
N ARG A 43 -5.48 -1.07 -16.41
CA ARG A 43 -6.02 -0.49 -15.17
C ARG A 43 -5.70 -1.25 -13.90
N LEU A 44 -4.92 -2.33 -14.00
CA LEU A 44 -4.42 -3.06 -12.83
C LEU A 44 -3.49 -2.19 -11.95
N GLY A 45 -3.08 -1.00 -12.42
CA GLY A 45 -2.44 0.04 -11.62
C GLY A 45 -3.27 0.50 -10.40
N ILE A 46 -4.59 0.25 -10.37
CA ILE A 46 -5.45 0.44 -9.20
C ILE A 46 -4.94 -0.30 -7.94
N ALA A 47 -4.11 -1.33 -8.11
CA ALA A 47 -3.44 -2.00 -7.02
C ALA A 47 -2.66 -1.03 -6.09
N VAL A 48 -2.07 0.03 -6.63
CA VAL A 48 -1.35 1.05 -5.84
C VAL A 48 -2.32 1.82 -4.91
N PRO A 49 -3.42 2.42 -5.41
CA PRO A 49 -4.51 2.93 -4.56
C PRO A 49 -4.99 1.96 -3.48
N ILE A 50 -5.12 0.66 -3.80
CA ILE A 50 -5.51 -0.37 -2.82
C ILE A 50 -4.44 -0.50 -1.73
N PHE A 51 -3.15 -0.53 -2.07
CA PHE A 51 -2.07 -0.54 -1.06
C PHE A 51 -2.09 0.71 -0.18
N PHE A 52 -2.25 1.91 -0.75
CA PHE A 52 -2.33 3.17 0.00
C PHE A 52 -3.53 3.19 0.95
N LEU A 53 -4.69 2.72 0.50
CA LEU A 53 -5.87 2.57 1.33
C LEU A 53 -5.66 1.54 2.45
N LEU A 54 -5.04 0.39 2.17
CA LEU A 54 -4.72 -0.60 3.20
C LEU A 54 -3.70 -0.05 4.22
N SER A 55 -2.76 0.78 3.79
CA SER A 55 -1.85 1.50 4.67
C SER A 55 -2.59 2.54 5.51
N GLY A 56 -3.48 3.35 4.94
CA GLY A 56 -4.37 4.22 5.71
C GLY A 56 -5.16 3.47 6.77
N LEU A 57 -5.77 2.34 6.40
CA LEU A 57 -6.58 1.50 7.28
C LEU A 57 -5.77 0.90 8.44
N LEU A 58 -4.75 0.10 8.12
CA LEU A 58 -4.05 -0.67 9.16
C LEU A 58 -3.15 0.20 10.03
N LEU A 59 -2.59 1.27 9.48
CA LEU A 59 -1.66 2.12 10.22
C LEU A 59 -2.39 3.09 11.12
N TYR A 60 -3.56 3.58 10.71
CA TYR A 60 -4.34 4.53 11.50
C TYR A 60 -5.24 3.85 12.54
N ARG A 61 -5.64 2.58 12.34
CA ARG A 61 -6.54 1.86 13.28
C ARG A 61 -6.09 1.94 14.76
N PRO A 62 -4.81 1.72 15.14
CA PRO A 62 -4.38 1.88 16.53
C PRO A 62 -4.49 3.31 17.07
N TRP A 63 -4.34 4.33 16.22
CA TRP A 63 -4.50 5.73 16.61
C TRP A 63 -5.96 6.10 16.78
N ALA A 64 -6.83 5.66 15.86
CA ALA A 64 -8.27 5.81 15.97
C ALA A 64 -8.80 5.14 17.25
N ARG A 65 -8.31 3.93 17.55
CA ARG A 65 -8.60 3.22 18.81
C ARG A 65 -8.21 4.02 20.05
N ALA A 66 -7.01 4.61 20.06
CA ALA A 66 -6.56 5.43 21.18
C ALA A 66 -7.46 6.65 21.43
N VAL A 67 -8.12 7.18 20.40
CA VAL A 67 -9.06 8.30 20.55
C VAL A 67 -10.47 7.82 20.94
N ILE A 68 -10.97 6.78 20.28
CA ILE A 68 -12.36 6.31 20.45
C ILE A 68 -12.54 5.54 21.75
N GLU A 69 -11.60 4.63 22.06
CA GLU A 69 -11.67 3.72 23.22
C GLU A 69 -10.85 4.24 24.42
N ASP A 70 -10.25 5.43 24.32
CA ASP A 70 -9.39 6.03 25.36
C ASP A 70 -8.21 5.13 25.80
N THR A 71 -7.63 4.39 24.85
CA THR A 71 -6.48 3.53 25.09
C THR A 71 -5.13 4.24 24.87
N PRO A 72 -4.01 3.72 25.41
CA PRO A 72 -2.70 4.32 25.21
C PRO A 72 -2.34 4.51 23.73
N ARG A 73 -1.85 5.69 23.37
CA ARG A 73 -1.47 6.02 21.99
C ARG A 73 -0.22 5.23 21.55
N PRO A 74 -0.12 4.88 20.26
CA PRO A 74 1.13 4.37 19.71
C PRO A 74 2.28 5.38 19.88
N GLN A 75 3.46 4.90 20.23
CA GLN A 75 4.68 5.72 20.27
C GLN A 75 5.15 6.05 18.85
N PRO A 76 5.25 7.33 18.44
CA PRO A 76 5.61 7.73 17.07
C PRO A 76 6.94 7.15 16.59
N LEU A 77 8.00 7.26 17.39
CA LEU A 77 9.34 6.79 17.00
C LEU A 77 9.39 5.27 16.84
N ARG A 78 8.75 4.53 17.76
CA ARG A 78 8.65 3.07 17.65
C ARG A 78 7.81 2.64 16.44
N TYR A 79 6.79 3.41 16.09
CA TYR A 79 6.04 3.20 14.86
C TYR A 79 6.93 3.41 13.64
N LEU A 80 7.62 4.55 13.52
CA LEU A 80 8.50 4.88 12.38
C LEU A 80 9.63 3.86 12.21
N TRP A 81 10.29 3.49 13.30
CA TRP A 81 11.37 2.51 13.27
C TRP A 81 10.93 1.16 12.71
N ARG A 82 9.73 0.69 13.10
CA ARG A 82 9.16 -0.54 12.55
C ARG A 82 8.81 -0.43 11.06
N ARG A 83 8.49 0.77 10.57
CA ARG A 83 8.26 1.01 9.14
C ARG A 83 9.57 0.97 8.36
N VAL A 84 10.60 1.64 8.87
CA VAL A 84 11.95 1.61 8.30
C VAL A 84 12.46 0.18 8.18
N LEU A 85 12.41 -0.61 9.27
CA LEU A 85 12.84 -2.01 9.27
C LEU A 85 12.00 -2.94 8.36
N ARG A 86 10.75 -2.56 8.06
CA ARG A 86 9.87 -3.31 7.16
C ARG A 86 10.19 -3.04 5.69
N VAL A 87 10.51 -1.79 5.35
CA VAL A 87 10.59 -1.32 3.96
C VAL A 87 12.04 -1.27 3.49
N MET A 88 12.89 -0.53 4.22
CA MET A 88 14.22 -0.14 3.72
C MET A 88 15.18 -1.31 3.43
N PRO A 89 15.27 -2.40 4.23
CA PRO A 89 16.29 -3.43 4.00
C PRO A 89 16.19 -4.11 2.63
N VAL A 90 14.99 -4.56 2.23
CA VAL A 90 14.80 -5.20 0.93
C VAL A 90 14.83 -4.15 -0.19
N TYR A 91 14.29 -2.96 0.07
CA TYR A 91 14.37 -1.85 -0.87
C TYR A 91 15.81 -1.52 -1.25
N TRP A 92 16.70 -1.35 -0.27
CA TRP A 92 18.12 -1.06 -0.51
C TRP A 92 18.79 -2.17 -1.30
N LEU A 93 18.55 -3.44 -0.96
CA LEU A 93 19.12 -4.56 -1.71
C LEU A 93 18.71 -4.52 -3.17
N VAL A 94 17.41 -4.45 -3.46
CA VAL A 94 16.90 -4.51 -4.83
C VAL A 94 17.34 -3.29 -5.63
N THR A 95 17.26 -2.11 -5.01
CA THR A 95 17.67 -0.84 -5.64
C THR A 95 19.16 -0.84 -5.95
N ALA A 96 20.01 -1.30 -5.02
CA ALA A 96 21.45 -1.32 -5.21
C ALA A 96 21.85 -2.30 -6.32
N LEU A 97 21.22 -3.47 -6.37
CA LEU A 97 21.48 -4.46 -7.42
C LEU A 97 21.05 -3.95 -8.80
N ALA A 98 19.88 -3.32 -8.91
CA ALA A 98 19.41 -2.78 -10.19
C ALA A 98 20.27 -1.60 -10.68
N LEU A 99 20.62 -0.67 -9.78
CA LEU A 99 21.51 0.44 -10.12
C LEU A 99 22.90 -0.07 -10.53
N TRP A 100 23.46 -1.03 -9.81
CA TRP A 100 24.74 -1.63 -10.15
C TRP A 100 24.70 -2.35 -11.51
N ALA A 101 23.61 -3.05 -11.82
CA ALA A 101 23.50 -3.83 -13.04
C ALA A 101 23.28 -2.98 -14.30
N TRP A 102 22.50 -1.89 -14.19
CA TRP A 102 21.99 -1.18 -15.39
C TRP A 102 22.16 0.34 -15.37
N SER A 103 22.77 0.93 -14.35
CA SER A 103 23.01 2.37 -14.30
C SER A 103 24.50 2.67 -14.22
N PRO A 104 24.99 3.71 -14.94
CA PRO A 104 26.31 4.25 -14.68
C PRO A 104 26.45 4.63 -13.20
N PHE A 105 27.65 4.48 -12.67
CA PHE A 105 27.90 4.86 -11.29
C PHE A 105 27.92 6.39 -11.15
N ASP A 106 26.92 6.91 -10.44
CA ASP A 106 26.79 8.33 -10.06
C ASP A 106 26.35 8.39 -8.60
N TRP A 107 27.22 8.94 -7.74
CA TRP A 107 26.94 9.09 -6.32
C TRP A 107 25.67 9.87 -6.04
N THR A 108 25.35 10.89 -6.85
CA THR A 108 24.20 11.75 -6.62
C THR A 108 22.90 11.01 -6.94
N GLY A 109 22.83 10.32 -8.08
CA GLY A 109 21.74 9.42 -8.44
C GLY A 109 21.56 8.31 -7.41
N TRP A 110 22.65 7.61 -7.06
CA TRP A 110 22.61 6.55 -6.04
C TRP A 110 22.06 7.07 -4.71
N LEU A 111 22.51 8.24 -4.25
CA LEU A 111 21.98 8.85 -3.04
C LEU A 111 20.47 9.09 -3.15
N LYS A 112 20.00 9.72 -4.23
CA LYS A 112 18.56 10.03 -4.44
C LYS A 112 17.68 8.77 -4.36
N TRP A 113 18.13 7.67 -4.95
CA TRP A 113 17.43 6.40 -4.93
C TRP A 113 17.53 5.73 -3.55
N MET A 114 18.71 5.64 -2.94
CA MET A 114 18.86 5.01 -1.60
C MET A 114 18.12 5.75 -0.48
N SER A 115 17.92 7.06 -0.62
CA SER A 115 17.18 7.89 0.34
C SER A 115 15.69 8.05 0.05
N LEU A 116 15.14 7.42 -1.01
CA LEU A 116 13.75 7.58 -1.45
C LEU A 116 13.36 9.03 -1.78
N THR A 117 14.29 9.82 -2.33
CA THR A 117 14.05 11.23 -2.70
C THR A 117 13.91 11.44 -4.21
N GLN A 118 13.98 10.39 -5.02
CA GLN A 118 13.92 10.45 -6.49
C GLN A 118 12.66 11.16 -7.02
N ASN A 119 11.53 11.09 -6.32
CA ASN A 119 10.29 11.76 -6.74
C ASN A 119 10.37 13.29 -6.73
N PHE A 120 11.33 13.88 -6.00
CA PHE A 120 11.57 15.32 -6.00
C PHE A 120 12.40 15.80 -7.20
N PHE A 121 12.92 14.86 -8.00
CA PHE A 121 13.75 15.13 -9.18
C PHE A 121 13.12 14.49 -10.42
N PRO A 122 11.91 14.89 -10.84
CA PRO A 122 11.18 14.25 -11.94
C PRO A 122 11.84 14.38 -13.32
N GLY A 123 12.84 15.26 -13.47
CA GLY A 123 13.63 15.39 -14.68
C GLY A 123 14.75 14.37 -14.81
N ASP A 124 15.08 13.65 -13.73
CA ASP A 124 16.12 12.61 -13.77
C ASP A 124 15.59 11.36 -14.49
N PRO A 125 16.44 10.67 -15.28
CA PRO A 125 16.05 9.42 -15.90
C PRO A 125 15.75 8.37 -14.83
N THR A 126 14.67 7.62 -15.04
CA THR A 126 14.36 6.47 -14.19
C THR A 126 15.24 5.29 -14.59
N PRO A 127 16.05 4.72 -13.67
CA PRO A 127 16.83 3.53 -13.92
C PRO A 127 15.98 2.35 -14.37
N ASP A 128 16.56 1.55 -15.26
CA ASP A 128 15.96 0.30 -15.72
C ASP A 128 15.59 -0.60 -14.53
N GLY A 129 14.42 -1.25 -14.62
CA GLY A 129 13.90 -2.14 -13.58
C GLY A 129 13.41 -1.46 -12.31
N LEU A 130 13.45 -0.13 -12.19
CA LEU A 130 13.00 0.60 -11.00
C LEU A 130 11.75 1.48 -11.21
N TYR A 131 11.09 1.35 -12.36
CA TYR A 131 9.97 2.21 -12.78
C TYR A 131 8.72 2.17 -11.89
N GLN A 132 8.57 1.16 -11.04
CA GLN A 132 7.48 1.02 -10.07
C GLN A 132 7.76 1.71 -8.73
N MET A 133 9.02 2.05 -8.45
CA MET A 133 9.46 2.48 -7.11
C MET A 133 9.01 3.90 -6.75
N TRP A 134 8.44 4.66 -7.68
CA TRP A 134 7.88 6.00 -7.41
C TRP A 134 6.79 5.98 -6.32
N THR A 135 6.16 4.84 -6.05
CA THR A 135 5.14 4.71 -5.01
C THR A 135 5.73 4.71 -3.58
N LEU A 136 7.00 4.31 -3.42
CA LEU A 136 7.62 4.14 -2.11
C LEU A 136 7.93 5.47 -1.39
N PRO A 137 8.46 6.52 -2.06
CA PRO A 137 8.58 7.84 -1.46
C PRO A 137 7.23 8.40 -0.96
N ILE A 138 6.14 8.15 -1.69
CA ILE A 138 4.78 8.56 -1.29
C ILE A 138 4.36 7.83 -0.01
N GLU A 139 4.53 6.51 0.03
CA GLU A 139 4.17 5.71 1.19
C GLU A 139 5.02 6.05 2.42
N MET A 140 6.33 6.23 2.26
CA MET A 140 7.21 6.65 3.37
C MET A 140 6.89 8.07 3.85
N SER A 141 6.52 8.99 2.94
CA SER A 141 6.03 10.32 3.31
C SER A 141 4.76 10.21 4.15
N PHE A 142 3.81 9.34 3.79
CA PHE A 142 2.62 9.10 4.60
C PHE A 142 2.98 8.57 5.99
N TYR A 143 3.95 7.66 6.10
CA TYR A 143 4.39 7.13 7.39
C TYR A 143 4.95 8.23 8.29
N VAL A 144 5.73 9.17 7.74
CA VAL A 144 6.27 10.31 8.49
C VAL A 144 5.17 11.29 8.90
N VAL A 145 4.21 11.57 8.02
CA VAL A 145 3.12 12.52 8.28
C VAL A 145 2.07 11.95 9.26
N LEU A 146 1.85 10.63 9.26
CA LEU A 146 0.75 10.00 10.00
C LEU A 146 0.74 10.31 11.51
N PRO A 147 1.85 10.26 12.28
CA PRO A 147 1.83 10.62 13.69
C PRO A 147 1.44 12.08 13.95
N ILE A 148 1.87 13.00 13.08
CA ILE A 148 1.52 14.43 13.17
C ILE A 148 0.03 14.61 12.89
N LEU A 149 -0.46 13.99 11.81
CA LEU A 149 -1.87 13.98 11.45
C LEU A 149 -2.74 13.37 12.54
N ALA A 150 -2.33 12.24 13.12
CA ALA A 150 -3.03 11.59 14.22
C ALA A 150 -3.07 12.46 15.48
N TRP A 151 -2.01 13.20 15.78
CA TRP A 151 -1.98 14.16 16.88
C TRP A 151 -2.96 15.32 16.64
N LEU A 152 -2.97 15.91 15.43
CA LEU A 152 -3.90 16.96 15.04
C LEU A 152 -5.36 16.49 15.13
N LEU A 153 -5.66 15.33 14.53
CA LEU A 153 -7.00 14.73 14.57
C LEU A 153 -7.44 14.39 15.99
N HIS A 154 -6.53 13.90 16.84
CA HIS A 154 -6.84 13.67 18.24
C HIS A 154 -7.21 14.98 18.96
N ARG A 155 -6.42 16.04 18.78
CA ARG A 155 -6.72 17.36 19.37
C ARG A 155 -8.07 17.89 18.86
N PHE A 156 -8.32 17.75 17.56
CA PHE A 156 -9.59 18.12 16.95
C PHE A 156 -10.75 17.26 17.45
N ALA A 157 -10.55 16.01 17.87
CA ALA A 157 -11.62 15.14 18.36
C ALA A 157 -11.88 15.24 19.88
N ARG A 158 -11.17 16.11 20.61
CA ARG A 158 -11.39 16.34 22.05
C ARG A 158 -12.72 17.08 22.28
N GLY A 159 -13.79 16.32 22.47
CA GLY A 159 -15.15 16.82 22.77
C GLY A 159 -16.21 16.30 21.79
N GLY A 160 -17.46 16.19 22.24
CA GLY A 160 -18.57 15.66 21.44
C GLY A 160 -18.35 14.21 20.97
N ASN A 161 -18.96 13.87 19.84
CA ASN A 161 -18.84 12.53 19.24
C ASN A 161 -17.48 12.38 18.54
N ARG A 162 -16.51 11.75 19.24
CA ARG A 162 -15.12 11.60 18.79
C ARG A 162 -15.01 10.93 17.40
N PRO A 163 -15.67 9.79 17.11
CA PRO A 163 -15.68 9.19 15.76
C PRO A 163 -16.11 10.15 14.64
N VAL A 164 -17.22 10.88 14.83
CA VAL A 164 -17.74 11.82 13.81
C VAL A 164 -16.74 12.95 13.55
N ARG A 165 -16.11 13.49 14.60
CA ARG A 165 -15.07 14.52 14.44
C ARG A 165 -13.83 13.99 13.75
N LEU A 166 -13.40 12.76 14.06
CA LEU A 166 -12.29 12.12 13.33
C LEU A 166 -12.63 11.99 11.84
N LEU A 167 -13.82 11.52 11.49
CA LEU A 167 -14.27 11.43 10.10
C LEU A 167 -14.32 12.80 9.42
N GLY A 168 -14.84 13.82 10.10
CA GLY A 168 -14.87 15.20 9.60
C GLY A 168 -13.47 15.77 9.34
N GLY A 169 -12.51 15.53 10.25
CA GLY A 169 -11.12 15.95 10.05
C GLY A 169 -10.42 15.18 8.91
N ILE A 170 -10.68 13.88 8.78
CA ILE A 170 -10.14 13.05 7.69
C ILE A 170 -10.71 13.47 6.33
N ALA A 171 -11.96 13.95 6.27
CA ALA A 171 -12.62 14.39 5.05
C ALA A 171 -11.93 15.59 4.36
N VAL A 172 -11.06 16.32 5.06
CA VAL A 172 -10.22 17.38 4.47
C VAL A 172 -9.17 16.80 3.49
N LEU A 173 -8.67 15.58 3.75
CA LEU A 173 -7.56 15.00 2.99
C LEU A 173 -7.95 14.65 1.54
N PRO A 174 -9.12 14.03 1.24
CA PRO A 174 -9.60 13.89 -0.13
C PRO A 174 -9.76 15.23 -0.86
N VAL A 175 -10.21 16.28 -0.17
CA VAL A 175 -10.37 17.61 -0.77
C VAL A 175 -9.02 18.17 -1.21
N ILE A 176 -7.99 18.06 -0.36
CA ILE A 176 -6.61 18.42 -0.72
C ILE A 176 -6.14 17.59 -1.92
N SER A 177 -6.39 16.28 -1.90
CA SER A 177 -6.03 15.36 -2.98
C SER A 177 -6.61 15.80 -4.32
N LEU A 178 -7.92 16.05 -4.36
CA LEU A 178 -8.62 16.45 -5.58
C LEU A 178 -8.19 17.84 -6.05
N ALA A 179 -7.92 18.77 -5.13
CA ALA A 179 -7.36 20.08 -5.46
C ALA A 179 -5.97 19.96 -6.11
N VAL A 180 -5.12 19.06 -5.60
CA VAL A 180 -3.78 18.80 -6.18
C VAL A 180 -3.88 18.08 -7.52
N VAL A 181 -4.82 17.13 -7.68
CA VAL A 181 -5.12 16.50 -8.98
C VAL A 181 -5.55 17.56 -10.01
N ALA A 182 -6.41 18.49 -9.61
CA ALA A 182 -6.84 19.59 -10.46
C ALA A 182 -5.68 20.53 -10.79
N ALA A 183 -4.89 20.95 -9.80
CA ALA A 183 -3.72 21.80 -9.98
C ALA A 183 -2.68 21.17 -10.94
N ALA A 184 -2.45 19.86 -10.84
CA ALA A 184 -1.53 19.13 -11.73
C ALA A 184 -1.92 19.25 -13.21
N ARG A 185 -3.22 19.40 -13.49
CA ARG A 185 -3.75 19.55 -14.86
C ARG A 185 -3.91 21.00 -15.27
N LEU A 186 -4.41 21.86 -14.39
CA LEU A 186 -4.66 23.28 -14.67
C LEU A 186 -3.37 24.09 -14.83
N PHE A 187 -2.31 23.72 -14.10
CA PHE A 187 -1.01 24.40 -14.17
C PHE A 187 0.04 23.60 -14.94
N GLU A 188 -0.37 22.53 -15.64
CA GLU A 188 0.51 21.68 -16.45
C GLU A 188 1.71 21.13 -15.65
N GLN A 189 1.48 20.73 -14.39
CA GLN A 189 2.49 20.14 -13.50
C GLN A 189 2.19 18.65 -13.25
N PRO A 190 2.33 17.76 -14.26
CA PRO A 190 2.01 16.34 -14.11
C PRO A 190 2.86 15.63 -13.04
N GLN A 191 4.05 16.14 -12.73
CA GLN A 191 4.94 15.61 -11.69
C GLN A 191 4.34 15.69 -10.27
N LEU A 192 3.31 16.49 -10.03
CA LEU A 192 2.59 16.49 -8.75
C LEU A 192 2.02 15.10 -8.42
N ALA A 193 1.76 14.26 -9.43
CA ALA A 193 1.35 12.86 -9.25
C ALA A 193 2.42 11.99 -8.57
N LEU A 194 3.67 12.45 -8.44
CA LEU A 194 4.74 11.76 -7.71
C LEU A 194 4.76 12.11 -6.22
N LEU A 195 3.88 13.01 -5.76
CA LEU A 195 3.90 13.53 -4.39
C LEU A 195 2.69 13.02 -3.58
N LEU A 196 2.90 12.86 -2.26
CA LEU A 196 1.87 12.42 -1.33
C LEU A 196 0.53 13.20 -1.44
N PRO A 197 0.52 14.54 -1.56
CA PRO A 197 -0.73 15.29 -1.60
C PRO A 197 -1.68 14.83 -2.70
N TYR A 198 -1.18 14.40 -3.86
CA TYR A 198 -2.00 13.89 -4.98
C TYR A 198 -2.78 12.62 -4.61
N HIS A 199 -2.27 11.81 -3.68
CA HIS A 199 -2.78 10.47 -3.33
C HIS A 199 -3.50 10.42 -1.98
N LEU A 200 -3.66 11.55 -1.28
CA LEU A 200 -4.24 11.61 0.05
C LEU A 200 -5.65 10.99 0.14
N ILE A 201 -6.44 11.03 -0.93
CA ILE A 201 -7.77 10.42 -0.98
C ILE A 201 -7.76 8.94 -0.61
N PHE A 202 -6.78 8.16 -1.11
CA PHE A 202 -6.71 6.73 -0.87
C PHE A 202 -6.37 6.41 0.58
N PHE A 203 -5.36 7.09 1.13
CA PHE A 203 -5.01 6.99 2.54
C PHE A 203 -6.16 7.40 3.45
N ALA A 204 -6.87 8.48 3.10
CA ALA A 204 -8.01 8.99 3.85
C ALA A 204 -9.19 8.01 3.86
N CYS A 205 -9.52 7.39 2.71
CA CYS A 205 -10.51 6.32 2.64
C CYS A 205 -10.15 5.16 3.58
N GLY A 206 -8.88 4.77 3.62
CA GLY A 206 -8.36 3.78 4.57
C GLY A 206 -8.51 4.21 6.02
N MET A 207 -8.10 5.44 6.35
CA MET A 207 -8.22 6.02 7.69
C MET A 207 -9.68 6.10 8.15
N ALA A 208 -10.60 6.48 7.27
CA ALA A 208 -12.03 6.52 7.55
C ALA A 208 -12.57 5.12 7.86
N MET A 209 -12.19 4.10 7.06
CA MET A 209 -12.52 2.71 7.37
C MET A 209 -11.91 2.24 8.68
N ALA A 210 -10.73 2.75 9.07
CA ALA A 210 -10.14 2.44 10.37
C ALA A 210 -11.02 2.96 11.51
N VAL A 211 -11.47 4.22 11.43
CA VAL A 211 -12.38 4.84 12.40
C VAL A 211 -13.69 4.05 12.48
N LEU A 212 -14.31 3.75 11.33
CA LEU A 212 -15.53 2.95 11.27
C LEU A 212 -15.32 1.57 11.89
N SER A 213 -14.23 0.87 11.56
CA SER A 213 -13.96 -0.48 12.09
C SER A 213 -13.83 -0.52 13.62
N VAL A 214 -13.41 0.59 14.23
CA VAL A 214 -13.30 0.74 15.68
C VAL A 214 -14.65 1.17 16.27
N TRP A 215 -15.31 2.14 15.65
CA TRP A 215 -16.54 2.73 16.18
C TRP A 215 -17.75 1.80 16.10
N ILE A 216 -17.99 1.17 14.94
CA ILE A 216 -19.14 0.29 14.73
C ILE A 216 -18.80 -1.19 14.89
N GLY A 217 -17.51 -1.55 14.93
CA GLY A 217 -17.06 -2.93 14.95
C GLY A 217 -17.50 -3.70 13.70
N HIS A 218 -18.18 -4.83 13.90
CA HIS A 218 -18.72 -5.65 12.80
C HIS A 218 -20.07 -5.09 12.30
N SER A 219 -20.10 -4.61 11.06
CA SER A 219 -21.32 -4.15 10.40
C SER A 219 -22.12 -5.30 9.79
N ARG A 220 -23.34 -5.53 10.28
CA ARG A 220 -24.27 -6.51 9.72
C ARG A 220 -24.77 -6.13 8.32
N VAL A 221 -24.96 -4.83 8.07
CA VAL A 221 -25.43 -4.31 6.76
C VAL A 221 -24.38 -4.52 5.68
N ILE A 222 -23.11 -4.17 5.97
CA ILE A 222 -22.01 -4.39 5.02
C ILE A 222 -21.81 -5.88 4.79
N ASP A 223 -21.97 -6.70 5.83
CA ASP A 223 -21.86 -8.14 5.69
C ASP A 223 -22.95 -8.73 4.77
N SER A 224 -24.22 -8.31 4.92
CA SER A 224 -25.31 -8.76 4.05
C SER A 224 -25.19 -8.26 2.62
N LEU A 225 -24.58 -7.09 2.42
CA LEU A 225 -24.37 -6.49 1.10
C LEU A 225 -23.01 -6.84 0.49
N ALA A 226 -22.19 -7.65 1.16
CA ALA A 226 -20.81 -7.91 0.73
C ALA A 226 -20.71 -8.39 -0.73
N PRO A 227 -21.53 -9.35 -1.21
CA PRO A 227 -21.50 -9.76 -2.62
C PRO A 227 -21.84 -8.61 -3.57
N GLN A 228 -22.86 -7.80 -3.27
CA GLN A 228 -23.30 -6.68 -4.10
C GLN A 228 -22.23 -5.59 -4.16
N LEU A 229 -21.55 -5.31 -3.04
CA LEU A 229 -20.43 -4.37 -3.01
C LEU A 229 -19.27 -4.84 -3.89
N LEU A 230 -18.94 -6.13 -3.87
CA LEU A 230 -17.89 -6.71 -4.72
C LEU A 230 -18.28 -6.72 -6.21
N VAL A 231 -19.54 -7.00 -6.53
CA VAL A 231 -20.05 -6.89 -7.91
C VAL A 231 -19.99 -5.44 -8.38
N LEU A 232 -20.43 -4.48 -7.56
CA LEU A 232 -20.34 -3.06 -7.89
C LEU A 232 -18.88 -2.61 -8.07
N ALA A 233 -17.95 -3.10 -7.24
CA ALA A 233 -16.52 -2.84 -7.43
C ALA A 233 -16.04 -3.34 -8.80
N GLY A 234 -16.46 -4.55 -9.22
CA GLY A 234 -16.16 -5.09 -10.55
C GLY A 234 -16.75 -4.27 -11.69
N LEU A 235 -18.01 -3.82 -11.57
CA LEU A 235 -18.65 -2.98 -12.58
C LEU A 235 -17.96 -1.62 -12.70
N LEU A 236 -17.64 -0.96 -11.58
CA LEU A 236 -16.90 0.30 -11.60
C LEU A 236 -15.47 0.13 -12.12
N TYR A 237 -14.84 -1.04 -11.89
CA TYR A 237 -13.56 -1.37 -12.51
C TYR A 237 -13.65 -1.52 -14.03
N VAL A 238 -14.74 -2.09 -14.55
CA VAL A 238 -14.99 -2.12 -16.00
C VAL A 238 -15.13 -0.70 -16.56
N VAL A 239 -15.85 0.20 -15.88
CA VAL A 239 -15.96 1.62 -16.27
C VAL A 239 -14.59 2.32 -16.25
N LEU A 240 -13.80 2.09 -15.19
CA LEU A 240 -12.42 2.57 -15.07
C LEU A 240 -11.54 2.07 -16.23
N SER A 241 -11.84 0.88 -16.76
CA SER A 241 -11.17 0.24 -17.89
C SER A 241 -11.63 0.76 -19.26
N THR A 242 -12.28 1.92 -19.31
CA THR A 242 -12.63 2.59 -20.58
C THR A 242 -11.83 3.87 -20.79
N GLY A 243 -11.96 4.46 -21.99
CA GLY A 243 -11.40 5.78 -22.31
C GLY A 243 -12.00 6.93 -21.48
N LEU A 244 -13.12 6.72 -20.77
CA LEU A 244 -13.72 7.73 -19.90
C LEU A 244 -12.77 8.11 -18.76
N ALA A 245 -12.04 7.14 -18.21
CA ALA A 245 -11.02 7.39 -17.18
C ALA A 245 -9.65 7.76 -17.77
N GLY A 246 -9.60 8.22 -19.02
CA GLY A 246 -8.40 8.72 -19.69
C GLY A 246 -7.63 7.70 -20.52
N PRO A 247 -6.54 8.12 -21.16
CA PRO A 247 -5.74 7.25 -22.02
C PRO A 247 -5.09 6.10 -21.22
N ARG A 248 -4.77 5.04 -21.95
CA ARG A 248 -3.94 3.91 -21.51
C ARG A 248 -2.50 3.97 -22.06
N THR A 249 -2.20 4.97 -22.90
CA THR A 249 -0.88 5.26 -23.47
C THR A 249 -0.16 6.33 -22.65
N LEU A 250 1.01 6.78 -23.11
CA LEU A 250 1.79 7.86 -22.49
C LEU A 250 1.14 9.25 -22.61
N ALA A 251 0.00 9.38 -23.29
CA ALA A 251 -0.72 10.64 -23.37
C ALA A 251 -1.22 11.06 -21.99
N LEU A 252 -1.16 12.37 -21.70
CA LEU A 252 -1.67 12.91 -20.45
C LEU A 252 -3.21 12.93 -20.47
N PRO A 253 -3.88 12.48 -19.39
CA PRO A 253 -5.33 12.60 -19.27
C PRO A 253 -5.75 14.06 -19.12
N THR A 254 -6.98 14.38 -19.55
CA THR A 254 -7.62 15.66 -19.26
C THR A 254 -7.92 15.81 -17.77
N LEU A 255 -8.35 17.02 -17.35
CA LEU A 255 -8.80 17.28 -15.98
C LEU A 255 -9.95 16.33 -15.58
N SER A 256 -11.01 16.25 -16.40
CA SER A 256 -12.17 15.42 -16.11
C SER A 256 -11.82 13.94 -16.04
N GLN A 257 -10.97 13.46 -16.95
CA GLN A 257 -10.47 12.08 -16.94
C GLN A 257 -9.64 11.79 -15.68
N SER A 258 -8.81 12.73 -15.24
CA SER A 258 -7.99 12.59 -14.02
C SER A 258 -8.85 12.52 -12.76
N LEU A 259 -9.83 13.42 -12.63
CA LEU A 259 -10.75 13.45 -11.50
C LEU A 259 -11.64 12.20 -11.47
N LEU A 260 -12.17 11.79 -12.64
CA LEU A 260 -12.96 10.58 -12.75
C LEU A 260 -12.13 9.33 -12.39
N ARG A 261 -10.91 9.22 -12.91
CA ARG A 261 -10.00 8.10 -12.62
C ARG A 261 -9.75 7.96 -11.12
N VAL A 262 -9.29 9.03 -10.47
CA VAL A 262 -8.97 9.02 -9.03
C VAL A 262 -10.22 8.69 -8.20
N SER A 263 -11.39 9.21 -8.59
CA SER A 263 -12.66 8.94 -7.90
C SER A 263 -13.09 7.48 -8.05
N LEU A 264 -12.99 6.91 -9.26
CA LEU A 264 -13.31 5.51 -9.53
C LEU A 264 -12.34 4.56 -8.83
N GLU A 265 -11.04 4.86 -8.84
CA GLU A 265 -10.02 4.08 -8.13
C GLU A 265 -10.30 4.06 -6.62
N ALA A 266 -10.65 5.21 -6.03
CA ALA A 266 -11.02 5.29 -4.61
C ALA A 266 -12.30 4.51 -4.31
N ALA A 267 -13.34 4.65 -5.15
CA ALA A 267 -14.60 3.94 -4.98
C ALA A 267 -14.42 2.42 -5.08
N VAL A 268 -13.73 1.93 -6.11
CA VAL A 268 -13.44 0.50 -6.29
C VAL A 268 -12.61 -0.03 -5.12
N ALA A 269 -11.57 0.69 -4.68
CA ALA A 269 -10.75 0.26 -3.55
C ALA A 269 -11.56 0.19 -2.24
N VAL A 270 -12.44 1.15 -1.97
CA VAL A 270 -13.34 1.12 -0.80
C VAL A 270 -14.32 -0.05 -0.89
N LEU A 271 -15.00 -0.24 -2.02
CA LEU A 271 -15.98 -1.31 -2.21
C LEU A 271 -15.34 -2.71 -2.13
N LEU A 272 -14.10 -2.84 -2.61
CA LEU A 272 -13.33 -4.08 -2.51
C LEU A 272 -12.92 -4.38 -1.07
N VAL A 273 -12.46 -3.38 -0.30
CA VAL A 273 -11.86 -3.59 1.03
C VAL A 273 -12.90 -3.59 2.16
N ALA A 274 -13.97 -2.79 2.06
CA ALA A 274 -14.97 -2.64 3.12
C ALA A 274 -15.60 -3.97 3.61
N PRO A 275 -15.95 -4.94 2.73
CA PRO A 275 -16.48 -6.25 3.16
C PRO A 275 -15.54 -7.08 4.04
N PHE A 276 -14.23 -6.80 3.98
CA PHE A 276 -13.21 -7.49 4.76
C PHE A 276 -12.80 -6.67 5.99
N ALA A 277 -12.78 -5.34 5.87
CA ALA A 277 -12.35 -4.45 6.95
C ALA A 277 -13.45 -4.18 7.99
N LEU A 278 -14.72 -4.09 7.57
CA LEU A 278 -15.87 -3.70 8.40
C LEU A 278 -16.84 -4.84 8.68
N ALA A 279 -16.65 -5.97 8.00
CA ALA A 279 -17.52 -7.15 8.13
C ALA A 279 -16.70 -8.44 8.23
N SER A 280 -15.57 -8.45 8.94
CA SER A 280 -14.74 -9.66 9.03
C SER A 280 -15.48 -10.78 9.77
N ARG A 281 -15.88 -11.83 9.04
CA ARG A 281 -16.44 -13.07 9.60
C ARG A 281 -15.54 -14.24 9.25
N PRO A 282 -14.79 -14.81 10.20
CA PRO A 282 -13.84 -15.91 9.94
C PRO A 282 -14.47 -17.11 9.21
N GLY A 283 -15.74 -17.43 9.49
CA GLY A 283 -16.45 -18.54 8.84
C GLY A 283 -17.10 -18.22 7.48
N SER A 284 -17.02 -16.98 6.99
CA SER A 284 -17.61 -16.63 5.68
C SER A 284 -16.72 -17.10 4.53
N LEU A 285 -17.33 -17.56 3.43
CA LEU A 285 -16.60 -18.02 2.23
C LEU A 285 -15.56 -17.00 1.74
N ARG A 286 -15.90 -15.70 1.71
CA ARG A 286 -14.95 -14.65 1.30
C ARG A 286 -13.69 -14.58 2.17
N ASN A 287 -13.84 -14.75 3.49
CA ASN A 287 -12.72 -14.74 4.42
C ASN A 287 -11.96 -16.07 4.39
N GLN A 288 -12.63 -17.19 4.10
CA GLN A 288 -11.96 -18.47 3.88
C GLN A 288 -11.12 -18.44 2.61
N VAL A 289 -11.65 -17.88 1.51
CA VAL A 289 -10.92 -17.75 0.24
C VAL A 289 -9.72 -16.82 0.41
N LEU A 290 -9.90 -15.55 0.80
CA LEU A 290 -8.76 -14.63 0.91
C LEU A 290 -7.91 -14.81 2.15
N GLY A 291 -8.45 -15.40 3.21
CA GLY A 291 -7.74 -15.65 4.46
C GLY A 291 -7.11 -17.03 4.56
N ASN A 292 -7.16 -17.85 3.50
CA ASN A 292 -6.51 -19.16 3.54
C ASN A 292 -4.99 -19.01 3.74
N PRO A 293 -4.31 -20.01 4.33
CA PRO A 293 -2.90 -19.90 4.70
C PRO A 293 -1.96 -19.59 3.53
N VAL A 294 -2.26 -20.07 2.32
CA VAL A 294 -1.46 -19.85 1.11
C VAL A 294 -1.60 -18.40 0.65
N ILE A 295 -2.82 -17.91 0.48
CA ILE A 295 -3.06 -16.53 0.04
C ILE A 295 -2.58 -15.52 1.09
N ALA A 296 -2.80 -15.81 2.38
CA ALA A 296 -2.23 -14.99 3.45
C ALA A 296 -0.69 -15.00 3.44
N TYR A 297 -0.05 -16.13 3.09
CA TYR A 297 1.39 -16.18 2.90
C TYR A 297 1.87 -15.33 1.72
N LEU A 298 1.20 -15.42 0.57
CA LEU A 298 1.47 -14.55 -0.58
C LEU A 298 1.32 -13.07 -0.20
N GLY A 299 0.33 -12.75 0.64
CA GLY A 299 0.13 -11.42 1.21
C GLY A 299 1.31 -10.95 2.07
N ARG A 300 1.93 -11.85 2.83
CA ARG A 300 3.10 -11.53 3.66
C ARG A 300 4.34 -11.19 2.83
N ILE A 301 4.57 -11.92 1.73
CA ILE A 301 5.72 -11.71 0.85
C ILE A 301 5.45 -10.69 -0.28
N SER A 302 4.23 -10.17 -0.36
CA SER A 302 3.77 -9.25 -1.43
C SER A 302 4.65 -8.02 -1.61
N TYR A 303 5.24 -7.50 -0.53
CA TYR A 303 6.17 -6.37 -0.59
C TYR A 303 7.47 -6.74 -1.32
N SER A 304 8.07 -7.88 -0.96
CA SER A 304 9.27 -8.39 -1.65
C SER A 304 8.97 -8.69 -3.12
N PHE A 305 7.78 -9.23 -3.43
CA PHE A 305 7.32 -9.46 -4.80
C PHE A 305 7.15 -8.16 -5.59
N PHE A 306 6.57 -7.14 -4.96
CA PHE A 306 6.47 -5.80 -5.53
C PHE A 306 7.85 -5.18 -5.82
N LEU A 307 8.88 -5.47 -5.03
CA LEU A 307 10.22 -4.95 -5.33
C LEU A 307 10.90 -5.69 -6.48
N TRP A 308 10.88 -7.02 -6.47
CA TRP A 308 11.64 -7.84 -7.40
C TRP A 308 11.05 -7.93 -8.81
N HIS A 309 9.75 -7.75 -8.99
CA HIS A 309 9.12 -8.08 -10.28
C HIS A 309 9.65 -7.26 -11.45
N ALA A 310 9.85 -5.94 -11.28
CA ALA A 310 10.30 -5.11 -12.40
C ALA A 310 11.77 -5.34 -12.77
N PRO A 311 12.74 -5.44 -11.84
CA PRO A 311 14.09 -5.86 -12.19
C PRO A 311 14.11 -7.22 -12.89
N VAL A 312 13.30 -8.18 -12.46
CA VAL A 312 13.22 -9.50 -13.09
C VAL A 312 12.68 -9.42 -14.52
N ILE A 313 11.60 -8.67 -14.75
CA ILE A 313 11.05 -8.43 -16.09
C ILE A 313 12.12 -7.76 -16.98
N THR A 314 12.76 -6.70 -16.49
CA THR A 314 13.81 -5.97 -17.21
C THR A 314 15.00 -6.87 -17.54
N LEU A 315 15.46 -7.69 -16.59
CA LEU A 315 16.54 -8.65 -16.82
C LEU A 315 16.16 -9.63 -17.93
N GLN A 316 14.96 -10.20 -17.89
CA GLN A 316 14.49 -11.13 -18.91
C GLN A 316 14.45 -10.46 -20.29
N MET A 317 13.90 -9.25 -20.40
CA MET A 317 13.85 -8.52 -21.68
C MET A 317 15.24 -8.24 -22.26
N LYS A 318 16.19 -7.84 -21.41
CA LYS A 318 17.58 -7.62 -21.83
C LYS A 318 18.25 -8.91 -22.30
N LEU A 319 18.02 -10.04 -21.61
CA LEU A 319 18.58 -11.34 -21.98
C LEU A 319 18.00 -11.90 -23.28
N THR A 320 16.72 -11.66 -23.55
CA THR A 320 16.06 -12.12 -24.79
C THR A 320 16.22 -11.15 -25.96
N GLY A 321 16.78 -9.95 -25.73
CA GLY A 321 16.84 -8.88 -26.73
C GLY A 321 15.47 -8.32 -27.12
N ALA A 322 14.44 -8.59 -26.33
CA ALA A 322 13.08 -8.11 -26.59
C ALA A 322 13.03 -6.59 -26.44
N GLN A 323 12.54 -5.92 -27.49
CA GLN A 323 12.39 -4.47 -27.48
C GLN A 323 11.28 -4.03 -26.52
N PRO A 324 11.36 -2.82 -25.94
CA PRO A 324 10.26 -2.27 -25.14
C PRO A 324 8.92 -2.34 -25.89
N PHE A 325 7.86 -2.72 -25.18
CA PHE A 325 6.51 -2.92 -25.72
C PHE A 325 6.39 -4.07 -26.73
N GLN A 326 7.41 -4.94 -26.81
CA GLN A 326 7.43 -6.12 -27.65
C GLN A 326 7.88 -7.31 -26.80
N GLY A 327 7.21 -8.45 -26.96
CA GLY A 327 7.63 -9.66 -26.25
C GLY A 327 6.53 -10.71 -26.21
N ASP A 328 6.95 -11.95 -26.01
CA ASP A 328 6.01 -13.02 -25.72
C ASP A 328 5.49 -12.87 -24.29
N PHE A 329 4.22 -12.47 -24.18
CA PHE A 329 3.52 -12.33 -22.91
C PHE A 329 3.56 -13.59 -22.07
N ALA A 330 3.40 -14.77 -22.68
CA ALA A 330 3.35 -16.02 -21.93
C ALA A 330 4.72 -16.33 -21.31
N SER A 331 5.79 -16.24 -22.10
CA SER A 331 7.17 -16.41 -21.61
C SER A 331 7.54 -15.39 -20.54
N VAL A 332 7.26 -14.09 -20.75
CA VAL A 332 7.57 -13.05 -19.76
C VAL A 332 6.76 -13.25 -18.49
N ALA A 333 5.47 -13.60 -18.59
CA ALA A 333 4.65 -13.86 -17.42
C ALA A 333 5.20 -15.05 -16.61
N VAL A 334 5.36 -16.22 -17.23
CA VAL A 334 5.74 -17.44 -16.50
C VAL A 334 7.13 -17.30 -15.86
N VAL A 335 8.12 -16.86 -16.63
CA VAL A 335 9.50 -16.74 -16.13
C VAL A 335 9.58 -15.67 -15.05
N SER A 336 9.05 -14.46 -15.30
CA SER A 336 9.13 -13.39 -14.30
C SER A 336 8.35 -13.74 -13.03
N PHE A 337 7.21 -14.40 -13.12
CA PHE A 337 6.45 -14.85 -11.95
C PHE A 337 7.26 -15.82 -11.08
N VAL A 338 7.81 -16.88 -11.69
CA VAL A 338 8.57 -17.92 -10.98
C VAL A 338 9.81 -17.32 -10.31
N VAL A 339 10.62 -16.56 -11.06
CA VAL A 339 11.86 -15.96 -10.54
C VAL A 339 11.54 -14.94 -9.44
N THR A 340 10.55 -14.06 -9.66
CA THR A 340 10.14 -13.09 -8.65
C THR A 340 9.65 -13.78 -7.38
N MET A 341 8.85 -14.86 -7.50
CA MET A 341 8.35 -15.60 -6.35
C MET A 341 9.51 -16.19 -5.52
N LEU A 342 10.49 -16.83 -6.17
CA LEU A 342 11.66 -17.39 -5.49
C LEU A 342 12.47 -16.33 -4.76
N LEU A 343 12.77 -15.21 -5.44
CA LEU A 343 13.49 -14.07 -4.84
C LEU A 343 12.71 -13.44 -3.69
N SER A 344 11.38 -13.37 -3.80
CA SER A 344 10.50 -12.82 -2.77
C SER A 344 10.49 -13.67 -1.52
N VAL A 345 10.41 -15.00 -1.68
CA VAL A 345 10.48 -15.93 -0.55
C VAL A 345 11.85 -15.83 0.13
N GLY A 346 12.94 -15.84 -0.65
CA GLY A 346 14.30 -15.72 -0.12
C GLY A 346 14.52 -14.41 0.65
N SER A 347 14.25 -13.28 0.00
CA SER A 347 14.45 -11.95 0.61
C SER A 347 13.53 -11.68 1.81
N TYR A 348 12.29 -12.18 1.78
CA TYR A 348 11.39 -12.06 2.93
C TYR A 348 11.96 -12.77 4.17
N HIS A 349 12.38 -14.04 4.05
CA HIS A 349 12.83 -14.81 5.21
C HIS A 349 14.24 -14.43 5.67
N LEU A 350 15.13 -14.11 4.74
CA LEU A 350 16.52 -13.78 5.06
C LEU A 350 16.68 -12.34 5.57
N ILE A 351 15.92 -11.40 5.01
CA ILE A 351 16.14 -9.96 5.22
C ILE A 351 14.96 -9.33 5.96
N GLU A 352 13.75 -9.34 5.38
CA GLU A 352 12.60 -8.62 5.95
C GLU A 352 12.21 -9.16 7.34
N ALA A 353 12.06 -10.48 7.46
CA ALA A 353 11.69 -11.13 8.71
C ALA A 353 12.77 -10.97 9.78
N SER A 354 14.05 -11.05 9.38
CA SER A 354 15.20 -10.86 10.26
C SER A 354 15.29 -9.42 10.77
N ALA A 355 15.11 -8.43 9.90
CA ALA A 355 15.09 -7.02 10.28
C ALA A 355 13.96 -6.71 11.26
N LEU A 356 12.77 -7.28 11.05
CA LEU A 356 11.64 -7.11 11.96
C LEU A 356 11.88 -7.71 13.36
N LYS A 357 12.66 -8.80 13.48
CA LYS A 357 13.05 -9.38 14.79
C LYS A 357 13.91 -8.42 15.62
N LEU A 358 14.70 -7.54 14.98
CA LEU A 358 15.51 -6.52 15.68
C LEU A 358 14.64 -5.47 16.39
N SER A 359 13.40 -5.25 15.92
CA SER A 359 12.44 -4.38 16.59
C SER A 359 11.89 -4.94 17.91
N GLY A 360 12.03 -6.26 18.13
CA GLY A 360 11.61 -6.94 19.36
C GLY A 360 12.65 -6.93 20.48
N HIS A 361 13.95 -6.85 20.14
CA HIS A 361 15.05 -7.01 21.12
C HIS A 361 15.41 -5.72 21.88
N ARG A 362 14.95 -4.54 21.43
CA ARG A 362 15.25 -3.24 22.09
C ARG A 362 14.18 -2.80 23.12
N SER A 363 13.26 -3.67 23.56
CA SER A 363 12.09 -3.21 24.33
C SER A 363 11.45 -4.26 25.26
N ALA A 364 12.21 -4.87 26.15
CA ALA A 364 11.63 -5.15 27.46
C ALA A 364 11.68 -3.83 28.25
N PRO A 365 10.55 -3.31 28.78
CA PRO A 365 10.63 -2.34 29.85
C PRO A 365 11.50 -2.95 30.95
N ALA A 366 12.44 -2.19 31.52
CA ALA A 366 12.98 -2.58 32.82
C ALA A 366 11.77 -2.78 33.75
N LEU A 367 11.63 -3.98 34.28
CA LEU A 367 10.63 -4.23 35.32
C LEU A 367 10.83 -3.17 36.41
N PRO A 368 9.77 -2.53 36.90
CA PRO A 368 9.89 -1.70 38.10
C PRO A 368 10.59 -2.55 39.19
N PRO A 369 11.52 -1.99 39.99
CA PRO A 369 12.05 -2.71 41.13
C PRO A 369 10.86 -3.22 41.95
N GLY A 370 10.77 -4.55 42.07
CA GLY A 370 9.67 -5.20 42.76
C GLY A 370 9.53 -4.62 44.17
N ALA A 371 8.30 -4.32 44.58
CA ALA A 371 8.04 -3.90 45.95
C ALA A 371 8.63 -4.94 46.92
N PRO A 372 9.33 -4.52 47.98
CA PRO A 372 9.90 -5.46 48.95
C PRO A 372 8.80 -6.37 49.50
N ALA A 373 9.11 -7.66 49.58
CA ALA A 373 8.19 -8.68 50.05
C ALA A 373 7.68 -8.33 51.46
N PRO A 374 6.38 -8.52 51.77
CA PRO A 374 5.88 -8.33 53.12
C PRO A 374 6.62 -9.26 54.10
N LEU A 375 7.10 -8.70 55.21
CA LEU A 375 7.69 -9.49 56.29
C LEU A 375 6.65 -10.51 56.79
N PRO A 376 7.06 -11.76 57.07
CA PRO A 376 6.15 -12.77 57.60
C PRO A 376 5.58 -12.30 58.94
N ALA A 377 4.25 -12.36 59.05
CA ALA A 377 3.54 -12.02 60.28
C ALA A 377 4.01 -12.94 61.41
N ALA A 378 4.39 -12.34 62.54
CA ALA A 378 4.74 -13.08 63.75
C ALA A 378 3.53 -13.93 64.21
N PRO A 379 3.76 -15.17 64.67
CA PRO A 379 2.67 -15.99 65.22
C PRO A 379 2.11 -15.31 66.46
N ALA A 380 0.78 -15.13 66.49
CA ALA A 380 0.07 -14.59 67.63
C ALA A 380 0.08 -15.60 68.81
N PRO A 381 0.16 -15.12 70.06
CA PRO A 381 0.28 -15.94 71.27
C PRO A 381 -0.98 -16.73 71.64
#